data_AF-A0A1I6UB82-F1
#
_entry.id   AF-A0A1I6UB82-F1
#
_cell.length_a   1.000
_cell.length_b   1.000
_cell.length_c   1.000
_cell.angle_alpha   90.00
_cell.angle_beta   90.00
_cell.angle_gamma   90.00
#
_symmetry.space_group_name_H-M   'P 1'
#
loop_
_entity.id
_entity.type
_entity.pdbx_description
1 polymer ?
#
loop_
_entity_poly.entity_id
_entity_poly.type
_entity_poly.pdbx_seq_one_letter_code
_entity_poly.pdbx_strand_id
1 'polypeptide(L)' 'MCAEARRRGQRRITVLWVPHANGPEQFYLRVGFRPTGKTLHGQVLGERLLT' A
#
# COMPACT_ATOMS: atom_id res chain seq x y z
N MET A 1 -6.60 -4.79 9.36
CA MET A 1 -5.21 -5.02 8.93
C MET A 1 -4.19 -4.14 9.65
N CYS A 2 -4.24 -2.80 9.54
CA CYS A 2 -3.25 -1.91 10.20
C CYS A 2 -3.15 -2.09 11.72
N ALA A 3 -4.29 -2.23 12.42
CA ALA A 3 -4.31 -2.50 13.86
C ALA A 3 -3.64 -3.83 14.23
N GLU A 4 -3.87 -4.87 13.42
CA GLU A 4 -3.25 -6.19 13.61
C GLU A 4 -1.74 -6.15 13.38
N ALA A 5 -1.31 -5.49 12.30
CA ALA A 5 0.10 -5.30 12.00
C ALA A 5 0.82 -4.56 13.13
N ARG A 6 0.22 -3.48 13.67
CA ARG A 6 0.74 -2.78 14.86
C ARG A 6 0.84 -3.70 16.07
N ARG A 7 -0.21 -4.45 16.37
CA ARG A 7 -0.24 -5.42 17.49
C ARG A 7 0.87 -6.46 17.39
N ARG A 8 1.27 -6.84 16.18
CA ARG A 8 2.39 -7.77 15.89
C ARG A 8 3.75 -7.07 15.76
N GLY A 9 3.87 -5.80 16.14
CA GLY A 9 5.13 -5.05 16.12
C GLY A 9 5.58 -4.59 14.73
N GLN A 10 4.73 -4.67 13.70
CA GLN A 10 5.05 -4.18 12.36
C GLN A 10 4.98 -2.66 12.30
N ARG A 11 5.99 -2.05 11.69
CA ARG A 11 6.10 -0.59 11.50
C ARG A 11 5.66 -0.12 10.11
N ARG A 12 5.40 -1.07 9.20
CA ARG A 12 5.08 -0.80 7.80
C ARG A 12 4.28 -1.95 7.22
N ILE A 13 3.35 -1.62 6.34
CA ILE A 13 2.67 -2.59 5.47
C ILE A 13 2.80 -2.16 4.02
N THR A 14 2.76 -3.13 3.12
CA THR A 14 2.82 -2.92 1.67
C THR A 14 1.59 -3.47 0.99
N VAL A 15 1.30 -2.95 -0.19
CA VAL A 15 0.25 -3.45 -1.08
C VAL A 15 0.71 -3.33 -2.53
N LEU A 16 0.26 -4.27 -3.36
CA LEU A 16 0.47 -4.27 -4.80
C LEU A 16 -0.86 -4.04 -5.52
N TRP A 17 -0.85 -3.25 -6.59
CA TRP A 17 -2.01 -3.11 -7.48
C TRP A 17 -1.59 -2.89 -8.92
N VAL A 18 -2.41 -3.36 -9.86
CA VAL A 18 -2.23 -3.07 -11.28
C VAL A 18 -2.68 -1.61 -11.56
N PRO A 19 -1.85 -0.80 -12.23
CA PRO A 19 -2.24 0.56 -12.61
C PRO A 19 -3.34 0.51 -13.69
N HIS A 20 -4.45 1.19 -13.43
CA HIS A 20 -5.58 1.29 -14.35
C HIS A 20 -6.41 2.53 -14.02
N ALA A 21 -7.05 3.15 -15.02
CA ALA A 21 -7.84 4.38 -14.84
C ALA A 21 -8.98 4.21 -13.82
N ASN A 22 -9.66 3.06 -13.86
CA ASN A 22 -10.69 2.67 -12.89
C ASN A 22 -10.16 1.70 -11.82
N GLY A 23 -8.84 1.67 -11.63
CA GLY A 23 -8.17 0.79 -10.68
C GLY A 23 -8.31 1.25 -9.23
N PRO A 24 -7.86 0.42 -8.28
CA PRO A 24 -8.02 0.69 -6.85
C PRO A 24 -7.05 1.75 -6.31
N GLU A 25 -6.23 2.39 -7.15
CA GLU A 25 -5.17 3.29 -6.71
C GLU A 25 -5.70 4.41 -5.81
N GLN A 26 -6.77 5.08 -6.22
CA GLN A 26 -7.36 6.17 -5.45
C GLN A 26 -7.88 5.71 -4.09
N PHE A 27 -8.32 4.45 -3.97
CA PHE A 27 -8.68 3.88 -2.69
C PHE A 27 -7.45 3.72 -1.78
N TYR A 28 -6.35 3.15 -2.29
CA TYR A 28 -5.13 2.96 -1.50
C TYR A 28 -4.50 4.29 -1.06
N LEU A 29 -4.48 5.28 -1.95
CA LEU A 29 -3.99 6.62 -1.63
C LEU A 29 -4.82 7.26 -0.49
N ARG A 30 -6.15 7.19 -0.55
CA ARG A 30 -7.04 7.70 0.53
C ARG A 30 -6.86 6.98 1.85
N VAL A 31 -6.56 5.67 1.82
CA VAL A 31 -6.26 4.87 3.02
C VAL A 31 -4.89 5.20 3.61
N GLY A 32 -4.07 6.01 2.92
CA GLY A 32 -2.77 6.50 3.40
C GLY A 32 -1.58 5.66 2.94
N PHE A 33 -1.76 4.81 1.92
CA PHE A 33 -0.62 4.24 1.21
C PHE A 33 0.01 5.28 0.29
N ARG A 34 1.32 5.18 0.10
CA ARG A 34 2.09 6.01 -0.83
C ARG A 34 2.85 5.09 -1.80
N PRO A 35 2.82 5.36 -3.11
CA PRO A 35 3.64 4.63 -4.07
C PRO A 35 5.12 4.78 -3.72
N THR A 36 5.85 3.67 -3.76
CA THR A 36 7.31 3.65 -3.49
C THR A 36 8.16 4.06 -4.70
N GLY A 37 7.53 4.30 -5.85
CA GLY A 37 8.20 4.44 -7.14
C GLY A 37 8.65 3.11 -7.77
N LYS A 38 8.44 1.98 -7.09
CA LYS A 38 8.75 0.64 -7.60
C LYS A 38 7.53 -0.05 -8.18
N THR A 39 7.78 -0.82 -9.24
CA THR A 39 6.80 -1.71 -9.87
C THR A 39 7.32 -3.15 -9.77
N LEU A 40 6.49 -4.07 -9.30
CA LEU A 40 6.78 -5.50 -9.21
C LEU A 40 5.76 -6.27 -10.05
N HIS A 41 6.23 -7.02 -11.05
CA HIS A 41 5.35 -7.81 -11.94
C HIS A 41 4.22 -6.96 -12.57
N GLY A 42 4.55 -5.75 -13.02
CA GLY A 42 3.56 -4.81 -13.58
C GLY A 42 2.63 -4.14 -12.56
N GLN A 43 2.83 -4.36 -11.27
CA GLN A 43 2.02 -3.80 -10.20
C GLN A 43 2.78 -2.73 -9.41
N VAL A 44 2.13 -1.63 -9.08
CA VAL A 44 2.69 -0.58 -8.23
C VAL A 44 2.83 -1.10 -6.81
N LEU A 45 4.02 -0.95 -6.22
CA LEU A 45 4.25 -1.21 -4.81
C LEU A 45 3.99 0.06 -4.00
N GLY A 46 2.93 0.07 -3.20
CA GLY A 46 2.67 1.11 -2.21
C GLY A 46 3.01 0.66 -0.81
N GLU A 47 3.37 1.61 0.04
CA GLU A 47 3.63 1.39 1.44
C GLU A 47 2.85 2.34 2.34
N ARG A 48 2.56 1.88 3.55
CA ARG A 48 2.01 2.71 4.61
C ARG A 48 2.81 2.47 5.88
N LEU A 49 3.35 3.55 6.43
CA LEU A 49 3.97 3.53 7.75
C LEU A 49 2.90 3.44 8.83
N LEU A 50 3.15 2.60 9.81
CA LEU A 50 2.31 2.39 10.99
C LEU A 50 2.99 3.09 12.16
N THR A 51 2.95 4.42 12.13
CA THR A 51 3.21 5.23 13.32
C THR A 51 2.10 5.05 14.35
#